data_AF-A0A2S2PQD4-F1
#
_entry.id   AF-A0A2S2PQD4-F1
#
_cell.length_a   1.000
_cell.length_b   1.000
_cell.length_c   1.000
_cell.angle_alpha   90.00
_cell.angle_beta   90.00
_cell.angle_gamma   90.00
#
_symmetry.space_group_name_H-M   'P 1'
#
loop_
_entity.id
_entity.type
_entity.pdbx_description
1 polymer ?
#
loop_
_entity_poly.entity_id
_entity_poly.type
_entity_poly.pdbx_seq_one_letter_code
_entity_poly.pdbx_strand_id
1 'polypeptide(L)'
;MGRKCSVKLTSIKSKGRLIHSNKHIYSFISALEEVFEMFCESFNVFEETVDYFLEHKTNLLTFPCESHKSEILTYIITYYLTMRMRQYSQMTNQKQIKVSSKKKKLLKLVKT
;
A
#
# COMPACT_ATOMS: atom_id res chain seq x y z
N MET A 1 -2.53 37.47 -1.76
CA MET A 1 -3.04 36.09 -1.54
C MET A 1 -1.89 35.11 -1.63
N GLY A 2 -1.33 34.68 -0.50
CA GLY A 2 -0.18 33.76 -0.48
C GLY A 2 -0.62 32.33 -0.78
N ARG A 3 -0.05 31.71 -1.82
CA ARG A 3 -0.21 30.27 -2.08
C ARG A 3 0.46 29.49 -0.95
N LYS A 4 -0.32 28.85 -0.08
CA LYS A 4 0.18 27.74 0.75
C LYS A 4 0.55 26.59 -0.19
N CYS A 5 1.81 26.53 -0.61
CA CYS A 5 2.35 25.36 -1.28
C CYS A 5 2.49 24.26 -0.22
N SER A 6 1.55 23.33 -0.13
CA SER A 6 1.66 22.16 0.76
C SER A 6 2.87 21.35 0.32
N VAL A 7 3.98 21.48 1.05
CA VAL A 7 5.22 20.76 0.77
C VAL A 7 4.94 19.27 0.91
N LYS A 8 4.95 18.54 -0.20
CA LYS A 8 4.72 17.09 -0.20
C LYS A 8 5.88 16.40 0.52
N LEU A 9 5.62 15.31 1.25
CA LEU A 9 6.68 14.55 1.93
C LEU A 9 7.84 14.16 0.99
N THR A 10 7.54 13.91 -0.28
CA THR A 10 8.53 13.68 -1.33
C THR A 10 9.51 14.84 -1.46
N SER A 11 9.07 16.10 -1.50
CA SER A 11 10.01 17.24 -1.61
C SER A 11 10.86 17.44 -0.36
N ILE A 12 10.37 17.02 0.80
CA ILE A 12 11.14 17.06 2.06
C ILE A 12 12.21 15.96 2.09
N LYS A 13 11.85 14.75 1.63
CA LYS A 13 12.71 13.57 1.74
C LYS A 13 13.60 13.31 0.53
N SER A 14 13.30 13.90 -0.63
CA SER A 14 13.94 13.47 -1.88
C SER A 14 15.38 13.93 -2.07
N LYS A 15 15.79 15.02 -1.40
CA LYS A 15 17.01 15.77 -1.76
C LYS A 15 17.10 16.03 -3.28
N GLY A 16 15.95 16.16 -3.95
CA GLY A 16 15.81 16.34 -5.40
C GLY A 16 15.84 15.07 -6.27
N ARG A 17 15.98 13.86 -5.70
CA ARG A 17 16.23 12.60 -6.46
C ARG A 17 15.08 11.61 -6.54
N LEU A 18 14.00 11.82 -5.78
CA LEU A 18 12.82 10.95 -5.83
C LEU A 18 11.85 11.44 -6.88
N ILE A 19 11.26 10.49 -7.58
CA ILE A 19 10.24 10.74 -8.59
C ILE A 19 8.97 11.26 -7.89
N HIS A 20 8.42 12.36 -8.42
CA HIS A 20 7.12 12.85 -7.99
C HIS A 20 6.04 12.09 -8.75
N SER A 21 5.14 11.43 -8.02
CA SER A 21 4.02 10.71 -8.65
C SER A 21 3.11 11.66 -9.41
N ASN A 22 2.65 11.21 -10.57
CA ASN A 22 1.50 11.80 -11.26
C ASN A 22 0.26 11.70 -10.35
N LYS A 23 -0.63 12.71 -10.37
CA LYS A 23 -1.88 12.74 -9.60
C LYS A 23 -2.78 11.54 -9.92
N HIS A 24 -2.85 11.13 -11.18
CA HIS A 24 -3.67 10.00 -11.62
C HIS A 24 -3.13 8.68 -11.07
N ILE A 25 -1.81 8.46 -11.18
CA ILE A 25 -1.15 7.28 -10.61
C ILE A 25 -1.33 7.26 -9.09
N TYR A 26 -1.16 8.39 -8.42
CA TYR A 26 -1.35 8.48 -6.97
C TYR A 26 -2.79 8.11 -6.58
N SER A 27 -3.78 8.62 -7.30
CA SER A 27 -5.20 8.32 -7.03
C SER A 27 -5.52 6.85 -7.28
N PHE A 28 -4.96 6.27 -8.35
CA PHE A 28 -5.07 4.85 -8.67
C PHE A 28 -4.51 3.97 -7.54
N ILE A 29 -3.28 4.25 -7.09
CA ILE A 29 -2.63 3.50 -6.03
C ILE A 29 -3.34 3.70 -4.68
N SER A 30 -3.87 4.90 -4.41
CA SER A 30 -4.63 5.16 -3.18
C SER A 30 -5.92 4.34 -3.13
N ALA A 31 -6.66 4.28 -4.25
CA ALA A 31 -7.84 3.44 -4.34
C ALA A 31 -7.50 1.94 -4.21
N LEU A 32 -6.35 1.50 -4.74
CA LEU A 32 -5.90 0.13 -4.59
C LEU A 32 -5.50 -0.19 -3.13
N GLU A 33 -4.89 0.75 -2.41
CA GLU A 33 -4.58 0.61 -0.98
C GLU A 33 -5.86 0.54 -0.13
N GLU A 34 -6.88 1.35 -0.44
CA GLU A 34 -8.18 1.30 0.25
C GLU A 34 -8.80 -0.09 0.15
N VAL A 35 -8.78 -0.69 -1.05
CA VAL A 35 -9.29 -2.05 -1.26
C VAL A 35 -8.40 -3.08 -0.55
N PHE A 36 -7.08 -2.95 -0.64
CA PHE A 36 -6.16 -3.83 0.08
C PHE A 36 -6.42 -3.83 1.59
N GLU A 37 -6.68 -2.66 2.18
CA GLU A 37 -6.96 -2.54 3.62
C GLU A 37 -8.22 -3.31 4.03
N MET A 38 -9.23 -3.36 3.17
CA MET A 38 -10.46 -4.14 3.39
C MET A 38 -10.19 -5.64 3.48
N PHE A 39 -9.24 -6.15 2.69
CA PHE A 39 -8.97 -7.59 2.55
C PHE A 39 -7.65 -8.03 3.17
N CYS A 40 -6.88 -7.16 3.83
CA CYS A 40 -5.52 -7.47 4.28
C CYS A 40 -5.39 -8.63 5.29
N GLU A 41 -6.50 -9.00 5.94
CA GLU A 41 -6.58 -10.13 6.88
C GLU A 41 -7.29 -11.36 6.28
N SER A 42 -7.75 -11.30 5.03
CA SER A 42 -8.34 -12.43 4.32
C SER A 42 -7.29 -13.49 3.99
N PHE A 43 -7.74 -14.71 3.67
CA PHE A 43 -6.84 -15.78 3.23
C PHE A 43 -6.36 -15.55 1.80
N ASN A 44 -7.24 -15.07 0.92
CA ASN A 44 -6.96 -14.86 -0.51
C ASN A 44 -6.82 -13.36 -0.85
N VAL A 45 -6.02 -12.63 -0.05
CA VAL A 45 -5.86 -11.16 -0.15
C VAL A 45 -5.65 -10.67 -1.58
N PHE A 46 -4.81 -11.35 -2.35
CA PHE A 46 -4.49 -10.93 -3.71
C PHE A 46 -5.71 -10.98 -4.64
N GLU A 47 -6.36 -12.14 -4.72
CA GLU A 47 -7.52 -12.36 -5.61
C GLU A 47 -8.69 -11.46 -5.20
N GLU A 48 -9.04 -11.45 -3.92
CA GLU A 48 -10.14 -10.63 -3.39
C GLU A 48 -9.93 -9.14 -3.64
N THR A 49 -8.69 -8.65 -3.49
CA THR A 49 -8.36 -7.24 -3.76
C THR A 49 -8.44 -6.91 -5.25
N VAL A 50 -7.91 -7.80 -6.11
CA VAL A 50 -7.91 -7.58 -7.57
C VAL A 50 -9.33 -7.59 -8.10
N ASP A 51 -10.12 -8.59 -7.75
CA ASP A 51 -11.49 -8.75 -8.26
C ASP A 51 -12.36 -7.57 -7.84
N TYR A 52 -12.33 -7.21 -6.55
CA TYR A 52 -13.09 -6.06 -6.06
C TYR A 52 -12.65 -4.75 -6.73
N PHE A 53 -11.34 -4.56 -6.92
CA PHE A 53 -10.82 -3.35 -7.55
C PHE A 53 -11.22 -3.25 -9.03
N LEU A 54 -11.17 -4.35 -9.78
CA LEU A 54 -11.58 -4.39 -11.18
C LEU A 54 -13.10 -4.23 -11.36
N GLU A 55 -13.90 -4.72 -10.42
CA GLU A 55 -15.36 -4.52 -10.47
C GLU A 55 -15.77 -3.07 -10.14
N HIS A 56 -15.08 -2.42 -9.20
CA HIS A 56 -15.56 -1.16 -8.61
C HIS A 56 -14.73 0.09 -8.94
N LYS A 57 -13.51 -0.05 -9.46
CA LYS A 57 -12.51 1.05 -9.54
C LYS A 57 -11.73 1.14 -10.86
N THR A 58 -12.29 0.69 -11.98
CA THR A 58 -11.59 0.63 -13.30
C THR A 58 -11.35 1.96 -14.01
N ASN A 59 -12.11 3.01 -13.70
CA ASN A 59 -12.13 4.26 -14.49
C ASN A 59 -11.16 5.35 -13.97
N LEU A 60 -10.08 4.97 -13.29
CA LEU A 60 -9.14 5.92 -12.66
C LEU A 60 -7.99 6.38 -13.59
N LEU A 61 -7.71 5.64 -14.66
CA LEU A 61 -6.66 5.93 -15.63
C LEU A 61 -7.22 5.94 -17.06
N THR A 62 -6.76 6.91 -17.86
CA THR A 62 -7.07 6.98 -19.29
C THR A 62 -5.88 6.47 -20.09
N PHE A 63 -6.14 5.59 -21.06
CA PHE A 63 -5.12 5.02 -21.92
C PHE A 63 -5.44 5.36 -23.38
N PRO A 64 -4.45 5.80 -24.18
CA PRO A 64 -4.64 6.06 -25.60
C PRO A 64 -4.67 4.76 -26.44
N CYS A 65 -4.30 3.62 -25.84
CA CYS A 65 -4.20 2.34 -26.50
C CYS A 65 -4.79 1.24 -25.63
N GLU A 66 -5.80 0.53 -26.14
CA GLU A 66 -6.51 -0.51 -25.39
C GLU A 66 -5.67 -1.78 -25.22
N SER A 67 -4.77 -2.12 -26.16
CA SER A 67 -3.95 -3.33 -26.05
C SER A 67 -2.94 -3.26 -24.91
N HIS A 68 -2.30 -2.11 -24.71
CA HIS A 68 -1.31 -1.91 -23.64
C HIS A 68 -1.95 -1.57 -22.29
N LYS A 69 -3.23 -1.16 -22.28
CA LYS A 69 -3.95 -0.83 -21.05
C LYS A 69 -3.97 -2.02 -20.09
N SER A 70 -4.38 -3.19 -20.56
CA SER A 70 -4.46 -4.39 -19.73
C SER A 70 -3.10 -4.79 -19.19
N GLU A 71 -2.07 -4.81 -20.04
CA GLU A 71 -0.70 -5.15 -19.63
C GLU A 71 -0.18 -4.21 -18.53
N ILE A 72 -0.32 -2.90 -18.72
CA ILE A 72 0.15 -1.90 -17.76
C ILE A 72 -0.64 -1.98 -16.45
N LEU A 73 -1.97 -2.14 -16.51
CA LEU A 73 -2.80 -2.26 -15.32
C LEU A 73 -2.44 -3.51 -14.51
N THR A 74 -2.34 -4.67 -15.17
CA THR A 74 -1.94 -5.92 -14.53
C THR A 74 -0.55 -5.78 -13.90
N TYR A 75 0.40 -5.15 -14.59
CA TYR A 75 1.73 -4.91 -14.05
C TYR A 75 1.70 -4.04 -12.78
N ILE A 76 1.02 -2.89 -12.81
CA ILE A 76 0.94 -1.97 -11.68
C ILE A 76 0.27 -2.64 -10.48
N ILE A 77 -0.87 -3.28 -10.69
CA ILE A 77 -1.65 -3.93 -9.62
C ILE A 77 -0.84 -5.06 -8.99
N THR A 78 -0.30 -5.96 -9.81
CA THR A 78 0.47 -7.11 -9.33
C THR A 78 1.71 -6.68 -8.55
N TYR A 79 2.44 -5.70 -9.10
CA TYR A 79 3.64 -5.17 -8.45
C TYR A 79 3.31 -4.53 -7.10
N TYR A 80 2.28 -3.68 -7.06
CA TYR A 80 1.87 -2.99 -5.85
C TYR A 80 1.43 -3.97 -4.75
N LEU A 81 0.50 -4.87 -5.07
CA LEU A 81 -0.05 -5.81 -4.09
C LEU A 81 1.02 -6.76 -3.54
N THR A 82 1.90 -7.27 -4.40
CA THR A 82 3.02 -8.13 -3.96
C THR A 82 3.92 -7.41 -2.97
N MET A 83 4.28 -6.16 -3.26
CA MET A 83 5.06 -5.32 -2.34
C MET A 83 4.31 -5.02 -1.05
N ARG A 84 3.01 -4.71 -1.15
CA ARG A 84 2.21 -4.30 -0.02
C ARG A 84 1.91 -5.43 0.96
N MET A 85 1.62 -6.64 0.46
CA MET A 85 1.48 -7.86 1.27
C MET A 85 2.78 -8.18 2.03
N ARG A 86 3.93 -8.05 1.37
CA ARG A 86 5.24 -8.26 1.99
C ARG A 86 5.47 -7.25 3.13
N GLN A 87 5.17 -5.98 2.89
CA GLN A 87 5.27 -4.93 3.90
C GLN A 87 4.33 -5.21 5.08
N TYR A 88 3.08 -5.59 4.80
CA TYR A 88 2.09 -5.92 5.83
C TYR A 88 2.59 -7.06 6.72
N SER A 89 3.05 -8.15 6.11
CA SER A 89 3.59 -9.33 6.81
C SER A 89 4.81 -8.97 7.68
N GLN A 90 5.70 -8.12 7.19
CA GLN A 90 6.83 -7.64 7.98
C GLN A 90 6.38 -6.83 9.19
N MET A 91 5.40 -5.94 9.01
CA MET A 91 4.86 -5.11 10.09
C MET A 91 4.13 -5.94 11.15
N THR A 92 3.32 -6.92 10.77
CA THR A 92 2.61 -7.80 11.70
C THR A 92 3.59 -8.66 12.50
N ASN A 93 4.58 -9.26 11.85
CA ASN A 93 5.63 -10.04 12.52
C ASN A 93 6.42 -9.20 13.54
N GLN A 94 6.82 -7.97 13.17
CA GLN A 94 7.49 -7.07 14.10
C GLN A 94 6.62 -6.70 15.30
N LYS A 95 5.31 -6.49 15.11
CA LYS A 95 4.36 -6.24 16.21
C LYS A 95 4.30 -7.46 17.15
N GLN A 96 4.23 -8.67 16.61
CA GLN A 96 4.17 -9.90 17.41
C GLN A 96 5.45 -10.15 18.23
N ILE A 97 6.63 -9.87 17.66
CA ILE A 97 7.91 -9.94 18.37
C ILE A 97 7.92 -8.97 19.56
N LYS A 98 7.46 -7.73 19.37
CA LYS A 98 7.37 -6.73 20.44
C LYS A 98 6.42 -7.18 21.56
N VAL A 99 5.26 -7.75 21.23
CA VAL A 99 4.31 -8.30 22.21
C VAL A 99 4.96 -9.42 23.01
N SER A 100 5.63 -10.36 22.33
CA SER A 100 6.29 -11.50 22.97
C SER A 100 7.41 -11.06 23.92
N SER A 101 8.21 -10.06 23.52
CA SER A 101 9.25 -9.46 24.36
C SER A 101 8.68 -8.83 25.63
N LYS A 102 7.57 -8.07 25.51
CA LYS A 102 6.87 -7.48 26.67
C LYS A 102 6.36 -8.55 27.63
N LYS A 103 5.70 -9.60 27.12
CA LYS A 103 5.21 -10.73 27.93
C LYS A 103 6.35 -11.43 28.68
N LYS A 104 7.48 -11.70 28.01
CA LYS A 104 8.67 -12.28 28.64
C LYS A 104 9.24 -11.41 29.75
N LYS A 105 9.26 -10.09 29.60
CA LYS A 105 9.71 -9.16 30.65
C LYS A 105 8.78 -9.19 31.87
N LEU A 106 7.46 -9.19 31.65
CA LEU A 106 6.47 -9.27 32.74
C LEU A 106 6.59 -10.57 33.54
N LEU A 107 6.76 -11.72 32.86
CA LEU A 107 6.93 -13.01 33.52
C LEU A 107 8.15 -13.05 34.46
N LYS A 108 9.23 -12.34 34.13
CA LYS A 108 10.43 -12.25 34.98
C LYS A 108 10.23 -11.41 36.25
N LEU A 109 9.19 -10.56 36.28
CA LEU A 109 8.89 -9.67 37.41
C LEU A 109 7.91 -10.32 38.40
N VAL A 110 7.19 -11.36 37.98
CA VAL A 110 6.37 -12.16 38.88
C VAL A 110 7.29 -13.16 39.58
N LYS A 111 7.46 -13.01 40.90
CA LYS A 111 8.07 -14.06 41.72
C LYS A 111 7.07 -15.21 41.82
N THR A 112 7.37 -16.33 41.18
CA THR A 112 6.79 -17.63 41.51
C THR A 112 7.39 -18.15 42.80
#